data_AF-A0A7Y5V5B1-F1
#
_entry.id   AF-A0A7Y5V5B1-F1
#
_cell.length_a   1.000
_cell.length_b   1.000
_cell.length_c   1.000
_cell.angle_alpha   90.00
_cell.angle_beta   90.00
_cell.angle_gamma   90.00
#
_symmetry.space_group_name_H-M   'P 1'
#
loop_
_entity.id
_entity.type
_entity.pdbx_description
1 polymer ?
#
loop_
_entity_poly.entity_id
_entity_poly.type
_entity_poly.pdbx_seq_one_letter_code
_entity_poly.pdbx_strand_id
1 'polypeptide(L)'
;MSAALSRLRKKAAELEQKRQFDRALEVYIQLLDEGGKDLGDEDVPLFNRVGDMLMRKGSVTEALGYYERAVDLYAERGFLNNAIALCSKILRQSPGRAAVYYKLGRISARKGFKSDARKNFLEYADRMQKAGQSEEAFRALKEFASLYPDQDDVRLILAELLSRENRKGEALEQLQALYQKLEAEGRRAEARATIDRMRAIDPSVTPRDAGVLAVPAPGDLVFLDLSEEEPRVLRP
;
A
#
# COMPACT_ATOMS: atom_id res chain seq x y z
N MET A 1 -22.40 -4.69 19.75
CA MET A 1 -22.05 -6.10 20.07
C MET A 1 -23.31 -6.89 20.38
N SER A 2 -23.51 -8.05 19.75
CA SER A 2 -24.68 -8.91 20.02
C SER A 2 -24.55 -9.63 21.37
N ALA A 3 -25.69 -9.98 22.00
CA ALA A 3 -25.71 -10.74 23.25
C ALA A 3 -25.09 -12.15 23.10
N ALA A 4 -25.00 -12.68 21.87
CA ALA A 4 -24.31 -13.94 21.59
C ALA A 4 -22.78 -13.79 21.73
N LEU A 5 -22.19 -12.76 21.10
CA LEU A 5 -20.74 -12.51 21.16
C LEU A 5 -20.26 -12.22 22.59
N SER A 6 -21.05 -11.48 23.37
CA SER A 6 -20.74 -11.25 24.79
C SER A 6 -20.70 -12.54 25.62
N ARG A 7 -21.64 -13.48 25.35
CA ARG A 7 -21.65 -14.80 25.99
C ARG A 7 -20.43 -15.64 25.60
N LEU A 8 -20.06 -15.66 24.33
CA LEU A 8 -18.86 -16.37 23.86
C LEU A 8 -17.59 -15.82 24.51
N ARG A 9 -17.46 -14.49 24.60
CA ARG A 9 -16.30 -13.85 25.25
C ARG A 9 -16.17 -14.27 26.71
N LYS A 10 -17.26 -14.17 27.47
CA LYS A 10 -17.27 -14.53 28.88
C LYS A 10 -16.92 -16.02 29.06
N LYS A 11 -17.50 -16.89 28.24
CA LYS A 11 -17.21 -18.34 28.26
C LYS A 11 -15.73 -18.63 27.96
N ALA A 12 -15.14 -18.00 26.93
CA ALA A 12 -13.74 -18.20 26.59
C ALA A 12 -12.81 -17.76 27.73
N ALA A 13 -13.06 -16.58 28.31
CA ALA A 13 -12.29 -16.06 29.43
C ALA A 13 -12.39 -16.96 30.69
N GLU A 14 -13.57 -17.49 31.01
CA GLU A 14 -13.76 -18.43 32.12
C GLU A 14 -13.00 -19.76 31.91
N LEU A 15 -13.02 -20.30 30.69
CA LEU A 15 -12.27 -21.51 30.34
C LEU A 15 -10.76 -21.28 30.48
N GLU A 16 -10.29 -20.12 30.03
CA GLU A 16 -8.89 -19.73 30.14
C GLU A 16 -8.45 -19.56 31.60
N GLN A 17 -9.26 -18.93 32.44
CA GLN A 17 -9.01 -18.83 33.89
C GLN A 17 -8.92 -20.20 34.56
N LYS A 18 -9.73 -21.16 34.10
CA LYS A 18 -9.68 -22.57 34.55
C LYS A 18 -8.53 -23.37 33.93
N ARG A 19 -7.62 -22.73 33.19
CA ARG A 19 -6.48 -23.34 32.48
C ARG A 19 -6.91 -24.36 31.40
N GLN A 20 -8.16 -24.30 30.94
CA GLN A 20 -8.67 -25.14 29.85
C GLN A 20 -8.35 -24.50 28.50
N PHE A 21 -7.05 -24.36 28.19
CA PHE A 21 -6.57 -23.55 27.06
C PHE A 21 -7.07 -24.03 25.70
N ASP A 22 -7.16 -25.34 25.46
CA ASP A 22 -7.67 -25.87 24.19
C ASP A 22 -9.13 -25.49 23.96
N ARG A 23 -9.97 -25.65 24.99
CA ARG A 23 -11.39 -25.28 24.93
C ARG A 23 -11.57 -23.77 24.84
N ALA A 24 -10.73 -23.00 25.54
CA ALA A 24 -10.76 -21.54 25.44
C ALA A 24 -10.41 -21.08 24.01
N LEU A 25 -9.41 -21.70 23.39
CA LEU A 25 -9.01 -21.43 22.01
C LEU A 25 -10.17 -21.66 21.03
N GLU A 26 -10.85 -22.81 21.12
CA GLU A 26 -12.01 -23.12 20.28
C GLU A 26 -13.09 -22.03 20.39
N VAL A 27 -13.41 -21.59 21.61
CA VAL A 27 -14.44 -20.56 21.83
C VAL A 27 -13.97 -19.18 21.36
N TYR A 28 -12.69 -18.84 21.50
CA TYR A 28 -12.16 -17.59 20.94
C TYR A 28 -12.20 -17.59 19.42
N ILE A 29 -11.84 -18.70 18.77
CA ILE A 29 -11.95 -18.84 17.31
C ILE A 29 -13.40 -18.66 16.87
N GLN A 30 -14.33 -19.36 17.53
CA GLN A 30 -15.76 -19.22 17.27
C GLN A 30 -16.23 -17.76 17.40
N LEU A 31 -15.81 -17.05 18.46
CA LEU A 31 -16.14 -15.65 18.65
C LEU A 31 -15.62 -14.76 17.51
N LEU A 32 -14.38 -14.98 17.05
CA LEU A 32 -13.78 -14.17 15.98
C LEU A 32 -14.41 -14.45 14.62
N ASP A 33 -14.88 -15.68 14.38
CA ASP A 33 -15.51 -16.07 13.12
C ASP A 33 -16.98 -15.63 13.08
N GLU A 34 -17.72 -15.76 14.18
CA GLU A 34 -19.10 -15.24 14.29
C GLU A 34 -19.16 -13.71 14.37
N GLY A 35 -18.14 -13.10 14.97
CA GLY A 35 -18.12 -11.66 15.21
C GLY A 35 -17.99 -10.84 13.93
N GLY A 36 -17.22 -11.31 12.93
CA GLY A 36 -17.08 -10.64 11.64
C GLY A 36 -16.93 -9.11 11.73
N LYS A 37 -17.89 -8.36 11.16
CA LYS A 37 -17.92 -6.88 11.18
C LYS A 37 -18.44 -6.30 12.50
N ASP A 38 -19.09 -7.09 13.35
CA ASP A 38 -19.61 -6.67 14.65
C ASP A 38 -18.54 -6.61 15.74
N LEU A 39 -17.30 -7.02 15.43
CA LEU A 39 -16.16 -6.96 16.34
C LEU A 39 -15.72 -5.50 16.60
N GLY A 40 -15.70 -5.12 17.87
CA GLY A 40 -15.27 -3.81 18.36
C GLY A 40 -13.75 -3.66 18.42
N ASP A 41 -13.25 -2.46 18.75
CA ASP A 41 -11.81 -2.17 18.90
C ASP A 41 -11.16 -2.99 20.01
N GLU A 42 -11.95 -3.30 21.04
CA GLU A 42 -11.58 -4.19 22.13
C GLU A 42 -11.36 -5.65 21.71
N ASP A 43 -11.73 -6.02 20.48
CA ASP A 43 -11.66 -7.40 19.98
C ASP A 43 -10.41 -7.69 19.16
N VAL A 44 -9.81 -6.66 18.59
CA VAL A 44 -8.59 -6.82 17.79
C VAL A 44 -7.46 -7.51 18.58
N PRO A 45 -7.25 -7.23 19.88
CA PRO A 45 -6.27 -7.97 20.69
C PRO A 45 -6.52 -9.49 20.77
N LEU A 46 -7.77 -9.96 20.60
CA LEU A 46 -8.10 -11.38 20.66
C LEU A 46 -7.48 -12.18 19.51
N PHE A 47 -7.33 -11.57 18.32
CA PHE A 47 -6.61 -12.20 17.21
C PHE A 47 -5.15 -12.49 17.57
N ASN A 48 -4.47 -11.52 18.20
CA ASN A 48 -3.11 -11.73 18.69
C ASN A 48 -3.06 -12.80 19.80
N ARG A 49 -4.07 -12.84 20.68
CA ARG A 49 -4.18 -13.87 21.73
C ARG A 49 -4.34 -15.27 21.12
N VAL A 50 -5.26 -15.44 20.17
CA VAL A 50 -5.48 -16.70 19.43
C VAL A 50 -4.23 -17.12 18.68
N GLY A 51 -3.56 -16.19 17.99
CA GLY A 51 -2.29 -16.46 17.32
C GLY A 51 -1.21 -16.93 18.29
N ASP A 52 -1.11 -16.34 19.48
CA ASP A 52 -0.15 -16.78 20.52
C ASP A 52 -0.45 -18.18 21.06
N MET A 53 -1.73 -18.52 21.22
CA MET A 53 -2.15 -19.86 21.65
C MET A 53 -1.83 -20.90 20.57
N LEU A 54 -2.12 -20.60 19.31
CA LEU A 54 -1.79 -21.48 18.17
C LEU A 54 -0.29 -21.66 18.00
N MET A 55 0.50 -20.59 18.19
CA MET A 55 1.96 -20.65 18.13
C MET A 55 2.52 -21.62 19.19
N ARG A 56 1.98 -21.58 20.42
CA ARG A 56 2.38 -22.51 21.50
C ARG A 56 2.03 -23.97 21.19
N LYS A 57 0.99 -24.20 20.40
CA LYS A 57 0.58 -25.53 19.94
C LYS A 57 1.36 -26.03 18.72
N GLY A 58 2.24 -25.20 18.14
CA GLY A 58 2.97 -25.53 16.92
C GLY A 58 2.18 -25.29 15.62
N SER A 59 0.95 -24.76 15.70
CA SER A 59 0.13 -24.38 14.54
C SER A 59 0.59 -23.04 13.96
N VAL A 60 1.83 -22.99 13.48
CA VAL A 60 2.50 -21.75 13.05
C VAL A 60 1.73 -21.05 11.92
N THR A 61 1.32 -21.79 10.89
CA THR A 61 0.64 -21.20 9.72
C THR A 61 -0.68 -20.53 10.10
N GLU A 62 -1.49 -21.18 10.94
CA GLU A 62 -2.75 -20.62 11.44
C GLU A 62 -2.50 -19.39 12.32
N ALA A 63 -1.52 -19.47 13.23
CA ALA A 63 -1.14 -18.36 14.08
C ALA A 63 -0.78 -17.10 13.28
N LEU A 64 0.01 -17.27 12.22
CA LEU A 64 0.37 -16.18 11.32
C LEU A 64 -0.85 -15.58 10.61
N GLY A 65 -1.83 -16.41 10.23
CA GLY A 65 -3.10 -15.93 9.66
C GLY A 65 -3.89 -15.04 10.62
N TYR A 66 -3.98 -15.41 11.90
CA TYR A 66 -4.63 -14.56 12.91
C TYR A 66 -3.86 -13.25 13.16
N TYR A 67 -2.53 -13.30 13.18
CA TYR A 67 -1.73 -12.07 13.28
C TYR A 67 -1.95 -11.14 12.08
N GLU A 68 -2.00 -11.68 10.86
CA GLU A 68 -2.24 -10.88 9.65
C GLU A 68 -3.63 -10.22 9.66
N ARG A 69 -4.68 -10.94 10.11
CA ARG A 69 -6.02 -10.36 10.31
C ARG A 69 -6.00 -9.21 11.32
N ALA A 70 -5.27 -9.35 12.42
CA ALA A 70 -5.12 -8.26 13.38
C ALA A 70 -4.31 -7.07 12.84
N VAL A 71 -3.28 -7.30 12.02
CA VAL A 71 -2.55 -6.21 11.34
C VAL A 71 -3.52 -5.38 10.51
N ASP A 72 -4.36 -6.02 9.71
CA ASP A 72 -5.31 -5.34 8.82
C ASP A 72 -6.32 -4.53 9.65
N LEU A 73 -6.93 -5.13 10.67
CA LEU A 73 -7.86 -4.44 11.57
C LEU A 73 -7.21 -3.26 12.30
N TYR A 74 -6.02 -3.44 12.87
CA TYR A 74 -5.30 -2.36 13.54
C TYR A 74 -4.97 -1.22 12.56
N ALA A 75 -4.55 -1.54 11.34
CA ALA A 75 -4.24 -0.55 10.32
C ALA A 75 -5.50 0.22 9.89
N GLU A 76 -6.61 -0.47 9.62
CA GLU A 76 -7.89 0.13 9.24
C GLU A 76 -8.41 1.10 10.32
N ARG A 77 -8.30 0.72 11.60
CA ARG A 77 -8.75 1.51 12.76
C ARG A 77 -7.76 2.58 13.21
N GLY A 78 -6.62 2.72 12.51
CA GLY A 78 -5.62 3.76 12.80
C GLY A 78 -4.68 3.44 13.97
N PHE A 79 -4.75 2.24 14.56
CA PHE A 79 -3.83 1.75 15.58
C PHE A 79 -2.47 1.31 14.98
N LEU A 80 -1.79 2.22 14.28
CA LEU A 80 -0.63 1.91 13.43
C LEU A 80 0.54 1.29 14.21
N ASN A 81 0.77 1.69 15.47
CA ASN A 81 1.83 1.11 16.31
C ASN A 81 1.61 -0.38 16.58
N ASN A 82 0.37 -0.78 16.85
CA ASN A 82 0.01 -2.17 17.09
C ASN A 82 0.19 -2.99 15.81
N ALA A 83 -0.22 -2.44 14.67
CA ALA A 83 -0.03 -3.08 13.37
C ALA A 83 1.47 -3.29 13.05
N ILE A 84 2.32 -2.27 13.27
CA ILE A 84 3.78 -2.37 13.07
C ILE A 84 4.40 -3.45 13.97
N ALA A 85 4.03 -3.47 15.26
CA ALA A 85 4.53 -4.46 16.21
C ALA A 85 4.18 -5.88 15.78
N LEU A 86 2.97 -6.08 15.26
CA LEU A 86 2.49 -7.37 14.82
C LEU A 86 3.09 -7.80 13.47
N CYS A 87 3.27 -6.89 12.51
CA CYS A 87 4.07 -7.13 11.30
C CYS A 87 5.49 -7.60 11.66
N SER A 88 6.14 -6.90 12.59
CA SER A 88 7.49 -7.25 13.06
C SER A 88 7.52 -8.63 13.71
N LYS A 89 6.47 -9.00 14.45
CA LYS A 89 6.32 -10.33 15.05
C LYS A 89 6.16 -11.42 14.00
N ILE A 90 5.33 -11.20 12.98
CA ILE A 90 5.16 -12.13 11.86
C ILE A 90 6.50 -12.34 11.12
N LEU A 91 7.20 -11.25 10.79
CA LEU A 91 8.47 -11.32 10.06
C LEU A 91 9.61 -11.96 10.85
N ARG A 92 9.62 -11.88 12.19
CA ARG A 92 10.57 -12.64 13.03
C ARG A 92 10.34 -14.14 12.93
N GLN A 93 9.10 -14.59 12.81
CA GLN A 93 8.75 -16.01 12.73
C GLN A 93 8.85 -16.54 11.30
N SER A 94 8.50 -15.73 10.32
CA SER A 94 8.51 -16.11 8.91
C SER A 94 8.99 -14.94 8.04
N PRO A 95 10.32 -14.76 7.92
CA PRO A 95 10.91 -13.72 7.06
C PRO A 95 10.52 -13.87 5.58
N GLY A 96 10.01 -15.02 5.16
CA GLY A 96 9.53 -15.28 3.79
C GLY A 96 8.19 -14.62 3.43
N ARG A 97 7.43 -14.08 4.39
CA ARG A 97 6.07 -13.55 4.15
C ARG A 97 6.10 -12.19 3.45
N ALA A 98 6.29 -12.20 2.13
CA ALA A 98 6.44 -10.99 1.32
C ALA A 98 5.31 -9.96 1.53
N ALA A 99 4.06 -10.40 1.55
CA ALA A 99 2.90 -9.52 1.73
C ALA A 99 2.96 -8.66 3.01
N VAL A 100 3.64 -9.13 4.06
CA VAL A 100 3.79 -8.40 5.32
C VAL A 100 4.74 -7.23 5.19
N TYR A 101 5.76 -7.31 4.33
CA TYR A 101 6.61 -6.16 4.00
C TYR A 101 5.79 -5.07 3.31
N TYR A 102 4.93 -5.41 2.35
CA TYR A 102 4.05 -4.44 1.71
C TYR A 102 3.12 -3.76 2.73
N LYS A 103 2.45 -4.53 3.60
CA LYS A 103 1.62 -4.00 4.69
C LYS A 103 2.41 -3.07 5.60
N LEU A 104 3.59 -3.49 6.05
CA LEU A 104 4.47 -2.70 6.91
C LEU A 104 4.92 -1.42 6.21
N GLY A 105 5.25 -1.47 4.92
CA GLY A 105 5.59 -0.30 4.10
C GLY A 105 4.46 0.73 4.07
N ARG A 106 3.22 0.29 3.78
CA ARG A 106 2.03 1.17 3.76
C ARG A 106 1.71 1.75 5.14
N ILE A 107 1.80 0.95 6.20
CA ILE A 107 1.56 1.41 7.57
C ILE A 107 2.62 2.44 7.98
N SER A 108 3.90 2.18 7.68
CA SER A 108 4.99 3.13 7.92
C SER A 108 4.80 4.42 7.13
N ALA A 109 4.36 4.34 5.87
CA ALA A 109 4.08 5.52 5.06
C ALA A 109 2.95 6.38 5.65
N ARG A 110 1.84 5.74 6.06
CA ARG A 110 0.72 6.40 6.75
C ARG A 110 1.14 7.08 8.04
N LYS A 111 2.16 6.56 8.73
CA LYS A 111 2.71 7.15 9.96
C LYS A 111 3.74 8.26 9.69
N GLY A 112 4.15 8.45 8.44
CA GLY A 112 5.20 9.41 8.06
C GLY A 112 6.63 8.87 8.22
N PHE A 113 6.79 7.57 8.49
CA PHE A 113 8.09 6.92 8.64
C PHE A 113 8.69 6.58 7.27
N LYS A 114 9.15 7.60 6.57
CA LYS A 114 9.61 7.53 5.17
C LYS A 114 10.71 6.48 4.95
N SER A 115 11.74 6.45 5.81
CA SER A 115 12.85 5.49 5.68
C SER A 115 12.38 4.04 5.81
N ASP A 116 11.53 3.77 6.81
CA ASP A 116 10.97 2.43 7.01
C ASP A 116 10.01 2.04 5.88
N ALA A 117 9.20 2.98 5.40
CA ALA A 117 8.35 2.75 4.24
C ALA A 117 9.21 2.34 3.03
N ARG A 118 10.24 3.14 2.70
CA ARG A 118 11.16 2.87 1.58
C ARG A 118 11.76 1.47 1.67
N LYS A 119 12.33 1.14 2.83
CA LYS A 119 12.95 -0.16 3.09
C LYS A 119 11.98 -1.30 2.80
N ASN A 120 10.76 -1.23 3.32
CA ASN A 120 9.79 -2.32 3.22
C ASN A 120 9.15 -2.42 1.81
N PHE A 121 8.92 -1.30 1.12
CA PHE A 121 8.46 -1.30 -0.27
C PHE A 121 9.51 -1.91 -1.22
N LEU A 122 10.78 -1.55 -1.06
CA LEU A 122 11.88 -2.11 -1.86
C LEU A 122 12.08 -3.60 -1.59
N GLU A 123 12.04 -4.02 -0.32
CA GLU A 123 12.13 -5.43 0.06
C GLU A 123 10.97 -6.27 -0.51
N TYR A 124 9.75 -5.73 -0.50
CA TYR A 124 8.61 -6.37 -1.14
C TYR A 124 8.81 -6.48 -2.66
N ALA A 125 9.22 -5.40 -3.32
CA ALA A 125 9.44 -5.38 -4.76
C ALA A 125 10.52 -6.37 -5.20
N ASP A 126 11.64 -6.44 -4.48
CA ASP A 126 12.71 -7.41 -4.73
C ASP A 126 12.21 -8.86 -4.62
N ARG A 127 11.39 -9.17 -3.61
CA ARG A 127 10.78 -10.49 -3.44
C ARG A 127 9.80 -10.84 -4.55
N MET A 128 8.97 -9.89 -4.95
CA MET A 128 8.04 -10.08 -6.07
C MET A 128 8.80 -10.32 -7.37
N GLN A 129 9.88 -9.57 -7.63
CA GLN A 129 10.78 -9.81 -8.77
C GLN A 129 11.37 -11.23 -8.75
N LYS A 130 11.96 -11.64 -7.62
CA LYS A 130 12.52 -12.99 -7.45
C LYS A 130 11.47 -14.11 -7.60
N ALA A 131 10.20 -13.81 -7.34
CA ALA A 131 9.08 -14.73 -7.53
C ALA A 131 8.47 -14.67 -8.95
N GLY A 132 9.00 -13.85 -9.87
CA GLY A 132 8.43 -13.65 -11.21
C GLY A 132 7.13 -12.84 -11.22
N GLN A 133 6.79 -12.18 -10.12
CA GLN A 133 5.58 -11.37 -9.94
C GLN A 133 5.88 -9.89 -10.20
N SER A 134 6.47 -9.57 -11.34
CA SER A 134 7.01 -8.24 -11.63
C SER A 134 5.97 -7.12 -11.59
N GLU A 135 4.72 -7.39 -12.00
CA GLU A 135 3.61 -6.44 -11.89
C GLU A 135 3.41 -5.94 -10.45
N GLU A 136 3.51 -6.83 -9.48
CA GLU A 136 3.37 -6.49 -8.06
C GLU A 136 4.56 -5.65 -7.56
N ALA A 137 5.77 -5.95 -8.04
CA ALA A 137 6.95 -5.15 -7.76
C ALA A 137 6.77 -3.72 -8.28
N PHE A 138 6.36 -3.56 -9.54
CA PHE A 138 6.15 -2.25 -10.13
C PHE A 138 5.02 -1.48 -9.45
N ARG A 139 3.91 -2.15 -9.12
CA ARG A 139 2.78 -1.56 -8.39
C ARG A 139 3.23 -0.96 -7.07
N ALA A 140 4.02 -1.70 -6.29
CA ALA A 140 4.54 -1.25 -5.01
C ALA A 140 5.50 -0.07 -5.14
N LEU A 141 6.44 -0.11 -6.09
CA LEU A 141 7.38 1.00 -6.32
C LEU A 141 6.66 2.26 -6.84
N LYS A 142 5.66 2.11 -7.72
CA LYS A 142 4.82 3.23 -8.20
C LYS A 142 4.05 3.87 -7.04
N GLU A 143 3.49 3.07 -6.13
CA GLU A 143 2.81 3.57 -4.94
C GLU A 143 3.79 4.37 -4.06
N PHE A 144 4.97 3.81 -3.75
CA PHE A 144 5.97 4.51 -2.95
C PHE A 144 6.44 5.82 -3.58
N ALA A 145 6.76 5.81 -4.88
CA ALA A 145 7.22 6.99 -5.61
C ALA A 145 6.14 8.10 -5.72
N SER A 146 4.86 7.72 -5.62
CA SER A 146 3.74 8.65 -5.56
C SER A 146 3.57 9.25 -4.16
N LEU A 147 3.78 8.43 -3.11
CA LEU A 147 3.70 8.87 -1.71
C LEU A 147 4.88 9.78 -1.31
N TYR A 148 6.06 9.52 -1.86
CA TYR A 148 7.28 10.29 -1.59
C TYR A 148 7.98 10.71 -2.88
N PRO A 149 7.45 11.72 -3.59
CA PRO A 149 8.05 12.22 -4.82
C PRO A 149 9.47 12.75 -4.64
N ASP A 150 9.89 13.06 -3.40
CA ASP A 150 11.24 13.49 -3.02
C ASP A 150 12.29 12.37 -3.01
N GLN A 151 11.88 11.10 -3.10
CA GLN A 151 12.76 9.94 -3.19
C GLN A 151 13.05 9.60 -4.66
N ASP A 152 13.83 10.46 -5.32
CA ASP A 152 14.15 10.39 -6.76
C ASP A 152 14.70 9.04 -7.21
N ASP A 153 15.52 8.43 -6.35
CA ASP A 153 16.17 7.15 -6.58
C ASP A 153 15.16 6.02 -6.82
N VAL A 154 13.99 6.05 -6.19
CA VAL A 154 12.98 4.99 -6.38
C VAL A 154 12.34 5.07 -7.76
N ARG A 155 12.16 6.27 -8.34
CA ARG A 155 11.71 6.41 -9.74
C ARG A 155 12.77 5.88 -10.72
N LEU A 156 14.05 6.10 -10.42
CA LEU A 156 15.15 5.55 -11.22
C LEU A 156 15.18 4.02 -11.16
N ILE A 157 15.09 3.44 -9.96
CA ILE A 157 15.01 1.97 -9.78
C ILE A 157 13.84 1.40 -10.56
N LEU A 158 12.64 2.01 -10.42
CA LEU A 158 11.46 1.56 -11.14
C LEU A 158 11.63 1.63 -12.66
N ALA A 159 12.16 2.74 -13.19
CA ALA A 159 12.41 2.89 -14.62
C ALA A 159 13.40 1.85 -15.15
N GLU A 160 14.47 1.56 -14.40
CA GLU A 160 15.45 0.54 -14.76
C GLU A 160 14.83 -0.85 -14.80
N LEU A 161 14.05 -1.22 -13.78
CA LEU A 161 13.37 -2.52 -13.76
C LEU A 161 12.35 -2.66 -14.90
N LEU A 162 11.57 -1.62 -15.19
CA LEU A 162 10.64 -1.60 -16.33
C LEU A 162 11.38 -1.74 -17.67
N SER A 163 12.53 -1.08 -17.84
CA SER A 163 13.34 -1.17 -19.05
C SER A 163 13.87 -2.59 -19.28
N ARG A 164 14.34 -3.25 -18.21
CA ARG A 164 14.83 -4.65 -18.27
C ARG A 164 13.73 -5.63 -18.68
N GLU A 165 12.47 -5.35 -18.35
CA GLU A 165 11.31 -6.13 -18.77
C GLU A 165 10.69 -5.68 -20.08
N ASN A 166 11.41 -4.86 -20.86
CA ASN A 166 10.98 -4.34 -22.16
C ASN A 166 9.69 -3.47 -22.09
N ARG A 167 9.32 -2.97 -20.91
CA ARG A 167 8.21 -2.03 -20.69
C ARG A 167 8.69 -0.59 -20.85
N LYS A 168 9.28 -0.31 -22.01
CA LYS A 168 9.99 0.94 -22.30
C LYS A 168 9.10 2.18 -22.13
N GLY A 169 7.84 2.12 -22.57
CA GLY A 169 6.89 3.23 -22.43
C GLY A 169 6.69 3.66 -20.98
N GLU A 170 6.48 2.69 -20.07
CA GLU A 170 6.30 3.00 -18.65
C GLU A 170 7.59 3.47 -17.98
N ALA A 171 8.74 2.91 -18.39
CA ALA A 171 10.04 3.41 -17.91
C ALA A 171 10.24 4.88 -18.30
N LEU A 172 9.91 5.24 -19.54
CA LEU A 172 9.97 6.62 -20.02
C LEU A 172 9.00 7.54 -19.26
N GLU A 173 7.79 7.10 -18.94
CA GLU A 173 6.86 7.89 -18.11
C GLU A 173 7.41 8.16 -16.70
N GLN A 174 8.09 7.19 -16.08
CA GLN A 174 8.72 7.41 -14.77
C GLN A 174 9.89 8.40 -14.83
N LEU A 175 10.73 8.29 -15.86
CA LEU A 175 11.85 9.22 -16.08
C LEU A 175 11.35 10.62 -16.47
N GLN A 176 10.26 10.71 -17.22
CA GLN A 176 9.63 11.96 -17.60
C GLN A 176 9.09 12.72 -16.38
N ALA A 177 8.43 12.02 -15.45
CA ALA A 177 7.97 12.61 -14.20
C ALA A 177 9.16 13.09 -13.33
N LEU A 178 10.24 12.31 -13.28
CA LEU A 178 11.46 12.71 -12.57
C LEU A 178 12.12 13.94 -13.21
N TYR A 179 12.25 13.98 -14.54
CA TYR A 179 12.80 15.11 -15.28
C TYR A 179 12.03 16.40 -15.00
N GLN A 180 10.70 16.39 -15.10
CA GLN A 180 9.87 17.57 -14.86
C GLN A 180 10.05 18.12 -13.45
N LYS A 181 10.13 17.23 -12.46
CA LYS A 181 10.39 17.61 -11.08
C LYS A 181 11.78 18.25 -10.92
N LEU A 182 12.82 17.61 -11.45
CA LEU A 182 14.20 18.12 -11.34
C LEU A 182 14.39 19.47 -12.03
N GLU A 183 13.75 19.68 -13.18
CA GLU A 183 13.73 20.98 -13.86
C GLU A 183 13.01 22.05 -13.02
N ALA A 184 11.84 21.73 -12.45
CA ALA A 184 11.11 22.64 -11.57
C ALA A 184 11.91 23.02 -10.32
N GLU A 185 12.74 22.11 -9.80
CA GLU A 185 13.66 22.35 -8.68
C GLU A 185 14.98 23.03 -9.10
N GLY A 186 15.20 23.28 -10.41
CA GLY A 186 16.42 23.87 -10.94
C GLY A 186 17.66 22.95 -10.89
N ARG A 187 17.46 21.65 -10.64
CA ARG A 187 18.52 20.62 -10.54
C ARG A 187 18.98 20.16 -11.92
N ARG A 188 19.50 21.10 -12.72
CA ARG A 188 19.82 20.95 -14.16
C ARG A 188 20.74 19.77 -14.48
N ALA A 189 21.75 19.50 -13.64
CA ALA A 189 22.68 18.40 -13.88
C ALA A 189 21.97 17.03 -13.81
N GLU A 190 21.07 16.85 -12.85
CA GLU A 190 20.32 15.61 -12.65
C GLU A 190 19.19 15.48 -13.66
N ALA A 191 18.54 16.60 -14.02
CA ALA A 191 17.58 16.64 -15.11
C ALA A 191 18.23 16.20 -16.43
N ARG A 192 19.42 16.71 -16.75
CA ARG A 192 20.18 16.30 -17.94
C ARG A 192 20.53 14.81 -17.92
N ALA A 193 21.02 14.30 -16.79
CA ALA A 193 21.31 12.86 -16.65
C ALA A 193 20.03 12.00 -16.84
N THR A 194 18.87 12.51 -16.43
CA THR A 194 17.57 11.85 -16.65
C THR A 194 17.21 11.81 -18.14
N ILE A 195 17.45 12.88 -18.89
CA ILE A 195 17.28 12.89 -20.36
C ILE A 195 18.19 11.85 -21.02
N ASP A 196 19.44 11.76 -20.61
CA ASP A 196 20.39 10.80 -21.20
C ASP A 196 19.92 9.35 -20.97
N ARG A 197 19.33 9.06 -19.79
CA ARG A 197 18.67 7.77 -19.52
C ARG A 197 17.44 7.53 -20.40
N MET A 198 16.61 8.55 -20.63
CA MET A 198 15.45 8.43 -21.53
C MET A 198 15.93 8.07 -22.95
N ARG A 199 16.95 8.77 -23.46
CA ARG A 199 17.52 8.53 -24.79
C ARG A 199 18.20 7.18 -24.95
N ALA A 200 18.73 6.62 -23.85
CA ALA A 200 19.25 5.26 -23.85
C ALA A 200 18.14 4.21 -24.05
N ILE A 201 16.90 4.49 -23.64
CA ILE A 201 15.74 3.62 -23.84
C ILE A 201 15.15 3.81 -25.24
N ASP A 202 14.99 5.06 -25.65
CA ASP A 202 14.49 5.49 -26.96
C ASP A 202 15.27 6.73 -27.43
N PRO A 203 16.17 6.59 -28.42
CA PRO A 203 16.96 7.71 -28.94
C PRO A 203 16.14 8.87 -29.52
N SER A 204 14.89 8.62 -29.92
CA SER A 204 14.00 9.63 -30.50
C SER A 204 13.19 10.41 -29.46
N VAL A 205 13.27 10.05 -28.17
CA VAL A 205 12.47 10.66 -27.12
C VAL A 205 12.80 12.14 -26.93
N THR A 206 11.77 12.97 -26.96
CA THR A 206 11.82 14.38 -26.61
C THR A 206 11.20 14.59 -25.22
N PRO A 207 11.98 14.99 -24.21
CA PRO A 207 11.46 15.29 -22.88
C PRO A 207 10.40 16.39 -22.95
N ARG A 208 9.29 16.19 -22.24
CA ARG A 208 8.23 17.20 -22.08
C ARG A 208 8.58 18.13 -20.92
N ASP A 209 8.71 19.42 -21.18
CA ASP A 209 8.94 20.40 -20.12
C ASP A 209 7.69 20.60 -19.26
N ALA A 210 7.88 20.93 -17.98
CA ALA A 210 6.79 21.12 -17.01
C ALA A 210 5.84 22.29 -17.37
N GLY A 211 6.25 23.18 -18.29
CA GLY A 211 5.50 24.38 -18.70
C GLY A 211 4.64 24.24 -19.95
N VAL A 212 4.67 23.11 -20.66
CA VAL A 212 3.83 22.92 -21.85
C VAL A 212 2.66 22.01 -21.48
N LEU A 213 1.60 22.60 -20.90
CA LEU A 213 0.26 22.09 -21.17
C LEU A 213 0.14 22.06 -22.69
N ALA A 214 -0.11 20.88 -23.25
CA ALA A 214 -0.37 20.75 -24.68
C ALA A 214 -1.51 21.72 -25.03
N VAL A 215 -1.16 22.85 -25.66
CA VAL A 215 -2.15 23.68 -26.34
C VAL A 215 -2.62 22.79 -27.49
N PRO A 216 -3.88 22.34 -27.52
CA PRO A 216 -4.38 21.59 -28.66
C PRO A 216 -4.14 22.46 -29.91
N ALA A 217 -3.77 21.81 -31.01
CA ALA A 217 -3.50 22.50 -32.26
C ALA A 217 -4.68 23.43 -32.63
N PRO A 218 -4.46 24.54 -33.35
CA PRO A 218 -5.50 25.55 -33.62
C PRO A 218 -6.69 25.09 -34.49
N GLY A 219 -6.93 23.79 -34.62
CA GLY A 219 -8.00 23.18 -35.42
C GLY A 219 -9.13 22.52 -34.62
N ASP A 220 -9.00 22.33 -33.29
CA ASP A 220 -9.97 21.54 -32.50
C ASP A 220 -10.86 22.39 -31.55
N LEU A 221 -10.89 23.71 -31.72
CA LEU A 221 -11.86 24.55 -31.01
C LEU A 221 -13.22 24.51 -31.73
N VAL A 222 -14.03 23.51 -31.39
CA VAL A 222 -15.47 23.54 -31.69
C VAL A 222 -16.09 24.59 -30.77
N PHE A 223 -16.32 25.78 -31.29
CA PHE A 223 -17.18 26.79 -30.67
C PHE A 223 -18.62 26.27 -30.69
N LEU A 224 -19.11 25.78 -29.55
CA LEU A 224 -20.55 25.63 -29.31
C LEU A 224 -21.10 27.04 -29.06
N ASP A 225 -21.71 27.60 -30.09
CA ASP A 225 -22.46 28.84 -30.03
C ASP A 225 -23.69 28.63 -29.13
N LEU A 226 -23.63 29.17 -27.91
CA LEU A 226 -24.76 29.26 -26.98
C LEU A 226 -25.38 30.65 -27.14
N SER A 227 -26.04 30.87 -28.27
CA SER A 227 -26.91 32.02 -28.46
C SER A 227 -28.21 31.83 -27.66
N GLU A 228 -28.29 32.55 -26.54
CA GLU A 228 -29.44 33.28 -26.01
C GLU A 228 -30.86 32.71 -26.24
N GLU A 229 -31.52 32.29 -25.15
CA GLU A 229 -32.92 32.64 -24.91
C GLU A 229 -33.07 33.10 -23.44
N GLU A 230 -33.18 34.41 -23.22
CA GLU A 230 -33.61 34.98 -21.95
C GLU A 230 -35.11 34.72 -21.71
N PRO A 231 -35.54 34.36 -20.49
CA PRO A 231 -36.95 34.20 -20.19
C PRO A 231 -37.64 35.57 -20.05
N ARG A 232 -38.59 35.85 -20.94
CA ARG A 232 -39.53 36.97 -20.80
C ARG A 232 -40.35 36.82 -19.52
N VAL A 233 -40.09 37.69 -18.56
CA VAL A 233 -40.93 37.93 -17.39
C VAL A 233 -42.23 38.61 -17.85
N LEU A 234 -43.37 37.96 -17.62
CA LEU A 234 -44.70 38.54 -17.78
C LEU A 234 -45.39 38.57 -16.41
N ARG A 235 -45.64 39.78 -15.91
CA ARG A 235 -46.75 40.19 -15.02
C ARG A 235 -46.93 41.71 -15.12
N PRO A 236 -48.11 42.27 -14.83
CA PRO A 236 -49.32 41.66 -14.24
C PRO A 236 -50.36 41.18 -15.26
#